data_AF-A0A0B2SIY2-F1
#
_entry.id   AF-A0A0B2SIY2-F1
#
_cell.length_a   1.000
_cell.length_b   1.000
_cell.length_c   1.000
_cell.angle_alpha   90.00
_cell.angle_beta   90.00
_cell.angle_gamma   90.00
#
_symmetry.space_group_name_H-M   'P 1'
#
loop_
_entity.id
_entity.type
_entity.pdbx_description
1 polymer ?
#
loop_
_entity_poly.entity_id
_entity_poly.type
_entity_poly.pdbx_seq_one_letter_code
_entity_poly.pdbx_strand_id
1 'polypeptide(L)'
;MGEVVSSAPGKVLMTGGYLILERPNAGLVLSTNARFYAIVKPIHHEIKPDSWAWAWTDVRLTSPQLSREALYKLALKNLTIQTVSPRLVNNYSSISLDTRNPFVEYAVQYSVAAAYATFDHNKKELLHKLLLHGLDITILGGNDFYSYRNEIERRGLPLTPESLATLPPFSSITFNTDDADGGNCKPEVAKTGLGSSAAMTMAVVAALLHYLDVVKLSSSKDHRERKDVADLDMVHKIAQTAHCIAQGKVGSGFDVSSAVYGSQRYVRFSPEVISSTKVADIAVPLSDGITEIIKGNWDHDTTEFSLPPLMSLLLGEPGTGGSSTPSMVGAVKKWQKSDPQKSLDTWTRLSEANSALEMQLNLLSKLAKEQWNAYKSVIDSCSMLRPDKWIEQASEPNKEAVIKALLGAKEAMLGIRYHMRLMGEAAGVPIEPEPQTQLLDATMNLEGVLLAGVPGAGGFDAVFAVTLGDSSSNVTKVWSSLNVLALLVKEDPCGVCLEKADPRTNGITSAVSSIHIE
;
A
#
# COMPACT_ATOMS: atom_id res chain seq x y z
N MET A 1 -9.98 9.26 27.97
CA MET A 1 -8.97 9.14 26.89
C MET A 1 -9.63 9.53 25.59
N GLY A 2 -8.87 10.22 24.73
CA GLY A 2 -9.39 10.75 23.46
C GLY A 2 -9.39 9.70 22.36
N GLU A 3 -9.99 10.09 21.24
CA GLU A 3 -9.90 9.40 19.95
C GLU A 3 -8.46 9.41 19.43
N VAL A 4 -8.00 8.30 18.86
CA VAL A 4 -6.73 8.20 18.13
C VAL A 4 -7.03 7.97 16.66
N VAL A 5 -6.46 8.82 15.81
CA VAL A 5 -6.56 8.67 14.36
C VAL A 5 -5.16 8.46 13.80
N SER A 6 -4.97 7.38 13.06
CA SER A 6 -3.75 7.13 12.29
C SER A 6 -4.10 7.02 10.81
N SER A 7 -3.09 7.21 9.97
CA SER A 7 -3.19 6.95 8.55
C SER A 7 -1.93 6.27 8.03
N ALA A 8 -2.07 5.43 7.01
CA ALA A 8 -0.96 4.76 6.33
C ALA A 8 -1.13 4.87 4.79
N PRO A 9 -0.05 5.10 4.04
CA PRO A 9 -0.11 5.30 2.59
C PRO A 9 -0.30 3.98 1.83
N GLY A 10 -0.85 4.07 0.62
CA GLY A 10 -0.77 3.04 -0.40
C GLY A 10 0.61 3.02 -1.05
N LYS A 11 0.89 2.00 -1.87
CA LYS A 11 2.19 1.77 -2.49
C LYS A 11 2.14 1.61 -4.01
N VAL A 12 3.27 1.82 -4.67
CA VAL A 12 3.56 1.41 -6.04
C VAL A 12 4.92 0.73 -6.06
N LEU A 13 4.97 -0.55 -6.44
CA LEU A 13 6.23 -1.28 -6.62
C LEU A 13 6.73 -1.03 -8.05
N MET A 14 7.70 -0.12 -8.19
CA MET A 14 8.23 0.33 -9.47
C MET A 14 9.24 -0.65 -10.07
N THR A 15 10.09 -1.26 -9.24
CA THR A 15 11.09 -2.25 -9.64
C THR A 15 11.11 -3.44 -8.68
N GLY A 16 11.72 -4.56 -9.08
CA GLY A 16 11.82 -5.76 -8.24
C GLY A 16 10.59 -6.68 -8.30
N GLY A 17 9.68 -6.49 -9.27
CA GLY A 17 8.57 -7.40 -9.52
C GLY A 17 9.06 -8.85 -9.59
N TYR A 18 8.42 -9.74 -8.81
CA TYR A 18 8.81 -11.15 -8.57
C TYR A 18 10.15 -11.35 -7.84
N LEU A 19 11.22 -10.66 -8.25
CA LEU A 19 12.56 -10.74 -7.64
C LEU A 19 12.55 -10.45 -6.14
N ILE A 20 11.79 -9.44 -5.70
CA ILE A 20 11.65 -9.00 -4.30
C ILE A 20 11.08 -10.09 -3.38
N LEU A 21 10.56 -11.19 -3.93
CA LEU A 21 10.14 -12.37 -3.18
C LEU A 21 11.33 -13.22 -2.72
N GLU A 22 12.56 -12.90 -3.11
CA GLU A 22 13.76 -13.67 -2.75
C GLU A 22 14.93 -12.73 -2.41
N ARG A 23 15.64 -13.02 -1.32
CA ARG A 23 16.88 -12.31 -0.99
C ARG A 23 17.98 -12.70 -2.00
N PRO A 24 18.92 -11.81 -2.34
CA PRO A 24 19.11 -10.44 -1.83
C PRO A 24 18.44 -9.37 -2.70
N ASN A 25 17.46 -9.71 -3.54
CA ASN A 25 16.95 -8.78 -4.54
C ASN A 25 16.17 -7.62 -3.90
N ALA A 26 16.48 -6.40 -4.34
CA ALA A 26 15.81 -5.19 -3.92
C ALA A 26 14.68 -4.80 -4.88
N GLY A 27 13.75 -3.98 -4.39
CA GLY A 27 12.81 -3.24 -5.23
C GLY A 27 12.61 -1.82 -4.74
N LEU A 28 12.36 -0.92 -5.68
CA LEU A 28 11.99 0.46 -5.42
C LEU A 28 10.48 0.54 -5.21
N VAL A 29 10.08 0.99 -4.02
CA VAL A 29 8.70 1.11 -3.59
C VAL A 29 8.42 2.57 -3.31
N LEU A 30 7.44 3.13 -4.00
CA LEU A 30 6.96 4.49 -3.77
C LEU A 30 5.72 4.42 -2.89
N SER A 31 5.72 5.14 -1.75
CA SER A 31 4.48 5.40 -1.02
C SER A 31 3.73 6.54 -1.68
N THR A 32 2.41 6.59 -1.45
CA THR A 32 1.51 7.48 -2.17
C THR A 32 0.71 8.37 -1.23
N ASN A 33 0.18 9.47 -1.78
CA ASN A 33 -0.77 10.34 -1.07
C ASN A 33 -2.14 9.69 -0.82
N ALA A 34 -2.42 8.53 -1.41
CA ALA A 34 -3.62 7.75 -1.10
C ALA A 34 -3.44 7.08 0.26
N ARG A 35 -4.28 7.42 1.25
CA ARG A 35 -4.13 6.94 2.63
C ARG A 35 -5.33 6.15 3.13
N PHE A 36 -5.05 5.10 3.88
CA PHE A 36 -6.03 4.37 4.68
C PHE A 36 -5.97 4.90 6.10
N TYR A 37 -7.13 5.14 6.71
CA TYR A 37 -7.26 5.72 8.03
C TYR A 37 -7.88 4.70 8.99
N ALA A 38 -7.41 4.72 10.23
CA ALA A 38 -8.00 3.99 11.33
C ALA A 38 -8.29 4.95 12.49
N ILE A 39 -9.51 4.90 13.00
CA ILE A 39 -9.97 5.68 14.14
C ILE A 39 -10.25 4.69 15.27
N VAL A 40 -9.58 4.84 16.40
CA VAL A 40 -9.75 4.01 17.59
C VAL A 40 -10.25 4.87 18.74
N LYS A 41 -11.36 4.45 19.36
CA LYS A 41 -11.97 5.10 20.53
C LYS A 41 -12.64 4.07 21.44
N PRO A 42 -12.94 4.40 22.71
CA PRO A 42 -13.66 3.48 23.59
C PRO A 42 -15.12 3.29 23.12
N ILE A 43 -15.68 2.10 23.36
CA ILE A 43 -17.13 1.83 23.17
C ILE A 43 -17.92 2.37 24.36
N HIS A 44 -17.42 2.13 25.56
CA HIS A 44 -18.07 2.46 26.83
C HIS A 44 -17.34 3.64 27.47
N HIS A 45 -18.08 4.66 27.92
CA HIS A 45 -17.50 5.80 28.64
C HIS A 45 -17.37 5.55 30.16
N GLU A 46 -18.17 4.63 30.70
CA GLU A 46 -18.14 4.24 32.11
C GLU A 46 -17.95 2.72 32.22
N ILE A 47 -17.01 2.28 33.05
CA ILE A 47 -16.83 0.87 33.38
C ILE A 47 -17.92 0.48 34.40
N LYS A 48 -18.72 -0.55 34.09
CA LYS A 48 -19.74 -1.02 35.03
C LYS A 48 -19.09 -1.66 36.27
N PRO A 49 -19.71 -1.58 37.45
CA PRO A 49 -19.16 -2.15 38.67
C PRO A 49 -18.89 -3.65 38.61
N ASP A 50 -19.50 -4.41 37.69
CA ASP A 50 -19.29 -5.86 37.50
C ASP A 50 -18.29 -6.20 36.38
N SER A 51 -17.72 -5.19 35.71
CA SER A 51 -16.87 -5.36 34.52
C SER A 51 -15.50 -5.98 34.80
N TRP A 52 -15.02 -5.92 36.04
CA TRP A 52 -13.76 -6.55 36.47
C TRP A 52 -13.78 -8.09 36.34
N ALA A 53 -14.98 -8.69 36.27
CA ALA A 53 -15.15 -10.11 35.99
C ALA A 53 -15.23 -10.44 34.49
N TRP A 54 -15.16 -9.45 33.59
CA TRP A 54 -15.23 -9.70 32.16
C TRP A 54 -13.95 -10.37 31.67
N ALA A 55 -14.09 -11.63 31.26
CA ALA A 55 -13.04 -12.35 30.53
C ALA A 55 -12.85 -11.86 29.08
N TRP A 56 -13.63 -10.84 28.66
CA TRP A 56 -13.76 -10.42 27.27
C TRP A 56 -13.78 -8.91 27.12
N THR A 57 -13.20 -8.43 26.02
CA THR A 57 -13.30 -7.05 25.54
C THR A 57 -14.18 -7.00 24.30
N ASP A 58 -15.10 -6.04 24.27
CA ASP A 58 -15.90 -5.73 23.07
C ASP A 58 -15.03 -5.04 22.02
N VAL A 59 -15.14 -5.49 20.78
CA VAL A 59 -14.50 -4.82 19.65
C VAL A 59 -15.54 -4.62 18.56
N ARG A 60 -15.77 -3.36 18.18
CA ARG A 60 -16.63 -2.98 17.06
C ARG A 60 -15.76 -2.53 15.90
N LEU A 61 -15.99 -3.08 14.72
CA LEU A 61 -15.36 -2.65 13.47
C LEU A 61 -16.42 -2.05 12.55
N THR A 62 -16.22 -0.80 12.16
CA THR A 62 -17.09 -0.10 11.21
C THR A 62 -16.33 0.23 9.93
N SER A 63 -16.88 -0.13 8.78
CA SER A 63 -16.41 0.28 7.46
C SER A 63 -17.55 0.98 6.71
N PRO A 64 -17.67 2.32 6.85
CA PRO A 64 -18.78 3.09 6.27
C PRO A 64 -18.88 2.94 4.75
N GLN A 65 -17.75 2.93 4.05
CA GLN A 65 -17.70 2.81 2.59
C GLN A 65 -18.24 1.47 2.06
N LEU A 66 -18.16 0.41 2.86
CA LEU A 66 -18.72 -0.90 2.54
C LEU A 66 -20.12 -1.10 3.15
N SER A 67 -20.63 -0.13 3.93
CA SER A 67 -21.83 -0.29 4.76
C SER A 67 -21.78 -1.55 5.63
N ARG A 68 -20.59 -1.85 6.19
CA ARG A 68 -20.36 -3.04 7.01
C ARG A 68 -20.03 -2.67 8.44
N GLU A 69 -20.62 -3.43 9.35
CA GLU A 69 -20.28 -3.44 10.77
C GLU A 69 -20.04 -4.89 11.19
N ALA A 70 -18.99 -5.09 11.99
CA ALA A 70 -18.67 -6.39 12.58
C ALA A 70 -18.42 -6.22 14.08
N LEU A 71 -19.00 -7.13 14.86
CA LEU A 71 -18.83 -7.17 16.30
C LEU A 71 -18.02 -8.39 16.69
N TYR A 72 -17.04 -8.17 17.55
CA TYR A 72 -16.15 -9.20 18.04
C TYR A 72 -16.03 -9.17 19.56
N LYS A 73 -15.66 -10.32 20.12
CA LYS A 73 -15.25 -10.50 21.51
C LYS A 73 -13.80 -10.95 21.53
N LEU A 74 -12.94 -10.19 22.20
CA LEU A 74 -11.55 -10.55 22.45
C LEU A 74 -11.42 -11.16 23.85
N ALA A 75 -11.08 -12.44 23.95
CA ALA A 75 -10.80 -13.09 25.23
C ALA A 75 -9.48 -12.58 25.80
N LEU A 76 -9.48 -12.03 27.00
CA LEU A 76 -8.29 -11.43 27.61
C LEU A 76 -7.29 -12.48 28.14
N LYS A 77 -7.75 -13.71 28.42
CA LYS A 77 -6.90 -14.79 28.94
C LYS A 77 -5.98 -15.40 27.88
N ASN A 78 -6.50 -15.63 26.68
CA ASN A 78 -5.78 -16.30 25.58
C ASN A 78 -5.65 -15.43 24.32
N LEU A 79 -6.15 -14.19 24.37
CA LEU A 79 -6.09 -13.20 23.29
C LEU A 79 -6.74 -13.68 21.98
N THR A 80 -7.74 -14.55 22.09
CA THR A 80 -8.49 -15.05 20.93
C THR A 80 -9.66 -14.12 20.60
N ILE A 81 -9.84 -13.82 19.31
CA ILE A 81 -10.95 -13.02 18.82
C ILE A 81 -12.04 -13.91 18.22
N GLN A 82 -13.29 -13.66 18.59
CA GLN A 82 -14.45 -14.40 18.10
C GLN A 82 -15.48 -13.43 17.54
N THR A 83 -16.02 -13.74 16.35
CA THR A 83 -17.09 -12.96 15.75
C THR A 83 -18.40 -13.26 16.44
N VAL A 84 -19.12 -12.20 16.83
CA VAL A 84 -20.47 -12.33 17.37
C VAL A 84 -21.42 -12.39 16.18
N SER A 85 -21.98 -13.56 15.90
CA SER A 85 -23.03 -13.67 14.89
C SER A 85 -24.22 -12.80 15.31
N PRO A 86 -24.78 -11.96 14.42
CA PRO A 86 -26.05 -11.30 14.71
C PRO A 86 -27.07 -12.39 15.00
N ARG A 87 -27.71 -12.35 16.18
CA ARG A 87 -28.85 -13.24 16.43
C ARG A 87 -29.87 -12.95 15.33
N LEU A 88 -30.23 -13.97 14.55
CA LEU A 88 -31.28 -13.93 13.53
C LEU A 88 -32.54 -13.28 14.15
N VAL A 89 -32.81 -12.03 13.79
CA VAL A 89 -34.12 -11.44 13.93
C VAL A 89 -34.75 -11.53 12.54
N ASN A 90 -35.68 -12.47 12.42
CA ASN A 90 -36.58 -12.74 11.29
C ASN A 90 -36.08 -13.76 10.24
N ASN A 91 -36.87 -14.84 10.15
CA ASN A 91 -36.75 -15.96 9.21
C ASN A 91 -37.01 -15.55 7.75
N TYR A 92 -36.07 -14.89 7.07
CA TYR A 92 -36.05 -14.88 5.60
C TYR A 92 -34.60 -14.87 5.07
N SER A 93 -34.29 -15.91 4.28
CA SER A 93 -33.12 -16.09 3.40
C SER A 93 -31.72 -15.89 3.99
N SER A 94 -31.02 -17.02 4.14
CA SER A 94 -29.59 -17.14 4.36
C SER A 94 -28.76 -16.54 3.23
N ILE A 95 -28.35 -15.29 3.40
CA ILE A 95 -27.08 -14.80 2.83
C ILE A 95 -26.22 -14.45 4.02
N SER A 96 -25.37 -15.40 4.45
CA SER A 96 -24.30 -15.11 5.39
C SER A 96 -23.31 -14.18 4.69
N LEU A 97 -23.55 -12.87 4.74
CA LEU A 97 -22.49 -11.90 4.47
C LEU A 97 -21.42 -12.16 5.53
N ASP A 98 -20.31 -12.74 5.10
CA ASP A 98 -19.13 -12.93 5.92
C ASP A 98 -18.64 -11.54 6.33
N THR A 99 -19.05 -11.09 7.52
CA THR A 99 -18.71 -9.77 8.07
C THR A 99 -17.29 -9.77 8.65
N ARG A 100 -16.58 -10.90 8.58
CA ARG A 100 -15.22 -11.04 9.10
C ARG A 100 -14.24 -10.21 8.28
N ASN A 101 -13.25 -9.68 8.98
CA ASN A 101 -12.11 -9.00 8.40
C ASN A 101 -10.86 -9.54 9.08
N PRO A 102 -10.26 -10.63 8.54
CA PRO A 102 -9.13 -11.30 9.19
C PRO A 102 -7.94 -10.36 9.41
N PHE A 103 -7.73 -9.38 8.53
CA PHE A 103 -6.66 -8.39 8.69
C PHE A 103 -6.84 -7.56 9.96
N VAL A 104 -8.06 -7.08 10.24
CA VAL A 104 -8.35 -6.32 11.46
C VAL A 104 -8.37 -7.23 12.68
N GLU A 105 -8.90 -8.45 12.55
CA GLU A 105 -8.91 -9.45 13.63
C GLU A 105 -7.50 -9.72 14.15
N TYR A 106 -6.56 -10.04 13.25
CA TYR A 106 -5.16 -10.25 13.62
C TYR A 106 -4.47 -8.95 14.05
N ALA A 107 -4.79 -7.80 13.46
CA ALA A 107 -4.26 -6.51 13.92
C ALA A 107 -4.61 -6.25 15.39
N VAL A 108 -5.85 -6.50 15.80
CA VAL A 108 -6.31 -6.37 17.19
C VAL A 108 -5.60 -7.37 18.10
N GLN A 109 -5.62 -8.66 17.74
CA GLN A 109 -5.01 -9.72 18.55
C GLN A 109 -3.51 -9.45 18.80
N TYR A 110 -2.75 -9.17 17.74
CA TYR A 110 -1.31 -8.99 17.83
C TYR A 110 -0.93 -7.66 18.48
N SER A 111 -1.71 -6.60 18.32
CA SER A 111 -1.46 -5.32 19.02
C SER A 111 -1.67 -5.45 20.53
N VAL A 112 -2.74 -6.13 20.95
CA VAL A 112 -2.99 -6.38 22.38
C VAL A 112 -1.96 -7.35 22.96
N ALA A 113 -1.58 -8.39 22.21
CA ALA A 113 -0.51 -9.30 22.62
C ALA A 113 0.84 -8.57 22.80
N ALA A 114 1.18 -7.66 21.88
CA ALA A 114 2.38 -6.84 21.98
C ALA A 114 2.35 -5.96 23.24
N ALA A 115 1.21 -5.33 23.56
CA ALA A 115 1.05 -4.54 24.78
C ALA A 115 1.31 -5.38 26.04
N TYR A 116 0.74 -6.60 26.12
CA TYR A 116 1.00 -7.51 27.25
C TYR A 116 2.44 -8.00 27.32
N ALA A 117 3.13 -8.17 26.18
CA ALA A 117 4.52 -8.60 26.15
C ALA A 117 5.50 -7.47 26.54
N THR A 118 5.16 -6.21 26.24
CA THR A 118 6.02 -5.05 26.51
C THR A 118 5.85 -4.49 27.93
N PHE A 119 4.68 -4.62 28.54
CA PHE A 119 4.35 -3.96 29.81
C PHE A 119 4.75 -4.74 31.07
N ASP A 120 5.14 -3.99 32.11
CA ASP A 120 5.28 -4.48 33.48
C ASP A 120 3.92 -4.74 34.15
N HIS A 121 3.92 -5.23 35.39
CA HIS A 121 2.69 -5.57 36.11
C HIS A 121 1.74 -4.36 36.27
N ASN A 122 2.26 -3.18 36.58
CA ASN A 122 1.45 -1.98 36.82
C ASN A 122 0.79 -1.50 35.52
N LYS A 123 1.55 -1.46 34.42
CA LYS A 123 1.02 -1.11 33.10
C LYS A 123 0.03 -2.14 32.57
N LYS A 124 0.18 -3.43 32.92
CA LYS A 124 -0.80 -4.48 32.57
C LYS A 124 -2.16 -4.26 33.23
N GLU A 125 -2.21 -3.79 34.47
CA GLU A 125 -3.47 -3.42 35.12
C GLU A 125 -4.14 -2.22 34.44
N LEU A 126 -3.35 -1.21 34.04
CA LEU A 126 -3.85 -0.06 33.28
C LEU A 126 -4.38 -0.49 31.91
N LEU A 127 -3.65 -1.36 31.21
CA LEU A 127 -4.07 -1.97 29.95
C LEU A 127 -5.39 -2.73 30.11
N HIS A 128 -5.53 -3.53 31.17
CA HIS A 128 -6.77 -4.26 31.44
C HIS A 128 -7.95 -3.30 31.62
N LYS A 129 -7.79 -2.25 32.44
CA LYS A 129 -8.83 -1.21 32.61
C LYS A 129 -9.17 -0.52 31.30
N LEU A 130 -8.18 -0.24 30.46
CA LEU A 130 -8.39 0.34 29.14
C LEU A 130 -9.23 -0.57 28.24
N LEU A 131 -8.89 -1.85 28.18
CA LEU A 131 -9.59 -2.85 27.38
C LEU A 131 -11.02 -3.12 27.85
N LEU A 132 -11.35 -2.87 29.13
CA LEU A 132 -12.73 -2.96 29.63
C LEU A 132 -13.67 -1.89 29.03
N HIS A 133 -13.14 -0.78 28.52
CA HIS A 133 -13.94 0.23 27.82
C HIS A 133 -14.35 -0.22 26.40
N GLY A 134 -13.84 -1.35 25.91
CA GLY A 134 -14.06 -1.78 24.53
C GLY A 134 -13.25 -0.98 23.51
N LEU A 135 -13.16 -1.51 22.29
CA LEU A 135 -12.46 -0.89 21.17
C LEU A 135 -13.44 -0.65 20.01
N ASP A 136 -13.74 0.61 19.73
CA ASP A 136 -14.47 1.02 18.54
C ASP A 136 -13.48 1.44 17.46
N ILE A 137 -13.40 0.64 16.40
CA ILE A 137 -12.45 0.80 15.30
C ILE A 137 -13.24 1.16 14.05
N THR A 138 -13.01 2.36 13.52
CA THR A 138 -13.53 2.76 12.20
C THR A 138 -12.40 2.77 11.19
N ILE A 139 -12.60 2.13 10.03
CA ILE A 139 -11.63 2.10 8.94
C ILE A 139 -12.16 2.84 7.71
N LEU A 140 -11.32 3.67 7.10
CA LEU A 140 -11.67 4.49 5.93
C LEU A 140 -10.53 4.45 4.91
N GLY A 141 -10.79 4.03 3.68
CA GLY A 141 -9.83 4.09 2.58
C GLY A 141 -10.09 5.30 1.69
N GLY A 142 -9.04 6.05 1.35
CA GLY A 142 -9.13 7.05 0.28
C GLY A 142 -9.70 6.45 -1.01
N ASN A 143 -10.38 7.27 -1.81
CA ASN A 143 -11.08 6.79 -3.01
C ASN A 143 -10.12 6.07 -3.97
N ASP A 144 -8.86 6.50 -4.04
CA ASP A 144 -7.84 5.92 -4.92
C ASP A 144 -7.52 4.44 -4.66
N PHE A 145 -7.90 3.86 -3.51
CA PHE A 145 -7.75 2.42 -3.25
C PHE A 145 -8.74 1.53 -4.01
N TYR A 146 -9.80 2.15 -4.54
CA TYR A 146 -10.96 1.46 -5.12
C TYR A 146 -11.22 1.98 -6.54
N SER A 147 -11.69 1.09 -7.40
CA SER A 147 -12.15 1.53 -8.73
C SER A 147 -13.52 2.18 -8.62
N TYR A 148 -13.62 3.41 -9.12
CA TYR A 148 -14.88 4.12 -9.32
C TYR A 148 -15.23 4.24 -10.80
N ARG A 149 -14.55 3.49 -11.67
CA ARG A 149 -14.75 3.52 -13.12
C ARG A 149 -16.21 3.33 -13.51
N ASN A 150 -16.84 2.26 -13.03
CA ASN A 150 -18.23 1.93 -13.34
C ASN A 150 -19.20 3.02 -12.87
N GLU A 151 -18.88 3.72 -11.78
CA GLU A 151 -19.69 4.82 -11.28
C GLU A 151 -19.55 6.06 -12.16
N ILE A 152 -18.34 6.39 -12.59
CA ILE A 152 -18.07 7.50 -13.52
C ILE A 152 -18.79 7.25 -14.86
N GLU A 153 -18.66 6.03 -15.41
CA GLU A 153 -19.33 5.63 -16.64
C GLU A 153 -20.86 5.66 -16.50
N ARG A 154 -21.42 5.17 -15.39
CA ARG A 154 -22.87 5.23 -15.12
C ARG A 154 -23.40 6.66 -15.04
N ARG A 155 -22.59 7.61 -14.55
CA ARG A 155 -22.91 9.04 -14.53
C ARG A 155 -22.74 9.72 -15.90
N GLY A 156 -22.31 9.00 -16.93
CA GLY A 156 -22.04 9.55 -18.27
C GLY A 156 -20.86 10.52 -18.29
N LEU A 157 -19.96 10.44 -17.30
CA LEU A 157 -18.79 11.30 -17.19
C LEU A 157 -17.59 10.68 -17.92
N PRO A 158 -16.68 11.49 -18.47
CA PRO A 158 -15.47 10.97 -19.11
C PRO A 158 -14.50 10.39 -18.06
N LEU A 159 -13.72 9.38 -18.42
CA LEU A 159 -12.72 8.74 -17.55
C LEU A 159 -11.49 9.64 -17.40
N THR A 160 -11.62 10.68 -16.58
CA THR A 160 -10.54 11.63 -16.30
C THR A 160 -10.33 11.81 -14.80
N PRO A 161 -9.15 12.27 -14.37
CA PRO A 161 -8.90 12.64 -12.98
C PRO A 161 -9.92 13.66 -12.44
N GLU A 162 -10.37 14.61 -13.27
CA GLU A 162 -11.35 15.62 -12.87
C GLU A 162 -12.70 15.00 -12.53
N SER A 163 -13.16 14.02 -13.33
CA SER A 163 -14.38 13.26 -13.04
C SER A 163 -14.26 12.49 -11.73
N LEU A 164 -13.11 11.84 -11.49
CA LEU A 164 -12.83 11.13 -10.24
C LEU A 164 -12.82 12.10 -9.04
N ALA A 165 -12.27 13.30 -9.21
CA ALA A 165 -12.22 14.34 -8.18
C ALA A 165 -13.61 14.89 -7.79
N THR A 166 -14.63 14.70 -8.63
CA THR A 166 -16.01 15.08 -8.28
C THR A 166 -16.66 14.18 -7.23
N LEU A 167 -16.10 12.99 -6.99
CA LEU A 167 -16.62 12.07 -5.99
C LEU A 167 -16.28 12.57 -4.58
N PRO A 168 -17.25 12.58 -3.65
CA PRO A 168 -16.97 12.92 -2.26
C PRO A 168 -15.86 12.02 -1.68
N PRO A 169 -14.99 12.55 -0.81
CA PRO A 169 -14.03 11.73 -0.07
C PRO A 169 -14.74 10.61 0.69
N PHE A 170 -14.16 9.40 0.66
CA PHE A 170 -14.72 8.21 1.31
C PHE A 170 -16.10 7.82 0.77
N SER A 171 -16.26 7.89 -0.56
CA SER A 171 -17.48 7.46 -1.24
C SER A 171 -17.76 5.97 -0.99
N SER A 172 -19.04 5.59 -1.10
CA SER A 172 -19.45 4.19 -1.01
C SER A 172 -18.83 3.39 -2.15
N ILE A 173 -18.27 2.23 -1.83
CA ILE A 173 -17.56 1.40 -2.81
C ILE A 173 -18.59 0.69 -3.69
N THR A 174 -18.35 0.75 -5.00
CA THR A 174 -19.12 -0.05 -5.95
C THR A 174 -18.57 -1.48 -5.95
N PHE A 175 -19.43 -2.48 -5.76
CA PHE A 175 -19.03 -3.87 -5.92
C PHE A 175 -19.05 -4.25 -7.39
N ASN A 176 -18.13 -5.13 -7.81
CA ASN A 176 -18.25 -5.78 -9.11
C ASN A 176 -19.52 -6.65 -9.09
N THR A 177 -20.50 -6.30 -9.92
CA THR A 177 -21.62 -7.18 -10.25
C THR A 177 -21.17 -8.03 -11.43
N ASP A 178 -20.67 -9.24 -11.17
CA ASP A 178 -20.42 -10.21 -12.23
C ASP A 178 -21.78 -10.70 -12.79
N ASP A 179 -22.35 -9.97 -13.74
CA ASP A 179 -23.45 -10.46 -14.59
C ASP A 179 -22.86 -10.93 -15.93
N ALA A 180 -22.50 -12.22 -16.02
CA ALA A 180 -22.40 -12.95 -17.29
C ALA A 180 -22.42 -14.48 -17.15
N ASP A 181 -21.99 -15.05 -16.03
CA ASP A 181 -22.11 -16.49 -15.77
C ASP A 181 -22.69 -16.69 -14.38
N GLY A 182 -23.76 -17.49 -14.26
CA GLY A 182 -24.46 -17.82 -13.02
C GLY A 182 -23.63 -18.65 -12.02
N GLY A 183 -22.39 -18.27 -11.80
CA GLY A 183 -21.49 -18.77 -10.77
C GLY A 183 -21.68 -18.00 -9.47
N ASN A 184 -21.59 -18.73 -8.36
CA ASN A 184 -21.69 -18.25 -6.97
C ASN A 184 -20.47 -17.38 -6.56
N CYS A 185 -20.07 -16.40 -7.37
CA CYS A 185 -18.96 -15.50 -7.06
C CYS A 185 -19.47 -14.36 -6.15
N LYS A 186 -18.88 -14.25 -4.96
CA LYS A 186 -19.19 -13.15 -4.03
C LYS A 186 -18.79 -11.82 -4.69
N PRO A 187 -19.60 -10.75 -4.57
CA PRO A 187 -19.23 -9.43 -5.08
C PRO A 187 -17.86 -9.00 -4.56
N GLU A 188 -16.88 -8.89 -5.45
CA GLU A 188 -15.53 -8.46 -5.11
C GLU A 188 -15.41 -6.94 -5.21
N VAL A 189 -14.70 -6.34 -4.26
CA VAL A 189 -14.36 -4.92 -4.30
C VAL A 189 -13.26 -4.73 -5.35
N ALA A 190 -13.53 -3.97 -6.40
CA ALA A 190 -12.53 -3.60 -7.38
C ALA A 190 -11.45 -2.72 -6.72
N LYS A 191 -10.20 -3.21 -6.72
CA LYS A 191 -9.04 -2.55 -6.11
C LYS A 191 -8.10 -2.06 -7.19
N THR A 192 -7.40 -0.96 -6.93
CA THR A 192 -6.46 -0.30 -7.85
C THR A 192 -5.02 -0.81 -7.76
N GLY A 193 -4.76 -1.86 -6.97
CA GLY A 193 -3.41 -2.43 -6.79
C GLY A 193 -2.49 -1.68 -5.80
N LEU A 194 -2.98 -0.60 -5.16
CA LEU A 194 -2.24 0.21 -4.18
C LEU A 194 -1.90 -0.50 -2.85
N GLY A 195 -2.27 -1.77 -2.66
CA GLY A 195 -2.01 -2.50 -1.43
C GLY A 195 -2.94 -2.15 -0.27
N SER A 196 -4.25 -2.03 -0.54
CA SER A 196 -5.27 -1.65 0.45
C SER A 196 -5.25 -2.50 1.73
N SER A 197 -4.99 -3.81 1.65
CA SER A 197 -4.90 -4.66 2.84
C SER A 197 -3.70 -4.34 3.72
N ALA A 198 -2.54 -4.03 3.13
CA ALA A 198 -1.35 -3.62 3.86
C ALA A 198 -1.56 -2.25 4.53
N ALA A 199 -2.02 -1.25 3.78
CA ALA A 199 -2.29 0.09 4.30
C ALA A 199 -3.36 0.06 5.42
N MET A 200 -4.46 -0.69 5.24
CA MET A 200 -5.50 -0.85 6.27
C MET A 200 -4.96 -1.54 7.53
N THR A 201 -4.29 -2.69 7.39
CA THR A 201 -3.69 -3.40 8.53
C THR A 201 -2.74 -2.47 9.27
N MET A 202 -1.97 -1.69 8.51
CA MET A 202 -0.98 -0.80 9.06
C MET A 202 -1.62 0.34 9.87
N ALA A 203 -2.60 1.04 9.30
CA ALA A 203 -3.30 2.10 10.01
C ALA A 203 -3.92 1.56 11.32
N VAL A 204 -4.59 0.42 11.28
CA VAL A 204 -5.21 -0.18 12.48
C VAL A 204 -4.18 -0.55 13.54
N VAL A 205 -3.09 -1.23 13.19
CA VAL A 205 -2.03 -1.58 14.14
C VAL A 205 -1.38 -0.33 14.74
N ALA A 206 -1.09 0.69 13.93
CA ALA A 206 -0.50 1.94 14.42
C ALA A 206 -1.44 2.68 15.40
N ALA A 207 -2.72 2.79 15.07
CA ALA A 207 -3.71 3.42 15.96
C ALA A 207 -3.86 2.63 17.27
N LEU A 208 -3.92 1.30 17.20
CA LEU A 208 -4.05 0.44 18.38
C LEU A 208 -2.80 0.51 19.27
N LEU A 209 -1.60 0.32 18.72
CA LEU A 209 -0.37 0.36 19.52
C LEU A 209 -0.18 1.73 20.17
N HIS A 210 -0.56 2.82 19.50
CA HIS A 210 -0.54 4.16 20.09
C HIS A 210 -1.61 4.32 21.17
N TYR A 211 -2.86 3.91 20.90
CA TYR A 211 -3.97 3.97 21.85
C TYR A 211 -3.70 3.16 23.13
N LEU A 212 -3.00 2.02 23.00
CA LEU A 212 -2.62 1.15 24.10
C LEU A 212 -1.34 1.62 24.84
N ASP A 213 -0.73 2.77 24.46
CA ASP A 213 0.52 3.32 25.00
C ASP A 213 1.75 2.41 24.81
N VAL A 214 1.75 1.57 23.75
CA VAL A 214 2.91 0.74 23.38
C VAL A 214 3.94 1.56 22.60
N VAL A 215 3.47 2.51 21.78
CA VAL A 215 4.31 3.36 20.92
C VAL A 215 3.84 4.82 20.95
N LYS A 216 4.73 5.76 20.67
CA LYS A 216 4.43 7.19 20.58
C LYS A 216 4.76 7.69 19.17
N LEU A 217 3.75 7.65 18.30
CA LEU A 217 3.90 8.08 16.92
C LEU A 217 3.79 9.60 16.80
N SER A 218 4.61 10.19 15.94
CA SER A 218 4.54 11.61 15.60
C SER A 218 3.43 11.95 14.59
N SER A 219 3.01 13.20 14.59
CA SER A 219 2.09 13.75 13.57
C SER A 219 2.84 14.14 12.29
N SER A 220 2.18 14.07 11.14
CA SER A 220 2.76 14.28 9.81
C SER A 220 3.53 15.60 9.58
N LYS A 221 3.39 16.61 10.46
CA LYS A 221 3.95 17.97 10.20
C LYS A 221 5.34 18.21 10.80
N ASP A 222 5.87 17.30 11.61
CA ASP A 222 7.18 17.45 12.24
C ASP A 222 8.27 16.74 11.42
N HIS A 223 8.59 17.29 10.24
CA HIS A 223 9.66 16.79 9.35
C HIS A 223 11.10 16.96 9.89
N ARG A 224 11.26 17.34 11.16
CA ARG A 224 12.58 17.55 11.77
C ARG A 224 12.84 16.43 12.76
N GLU A 225 13.56 15.42 12.26
CA GLU A 225 14.03 14.22 12.97
C GLU A 225 12.90 13.23 13.32
N ARG A 226 12.74 12.16 12.51
CA ARG A 226 11.94 10.98 12.92
C ARG A 226 12.63 10.33 14.13
N LYS A 227 12.28 10.78 15.34
CA LYS A 227 12.77 10.24 16.62
C LYS A 227 12.17 8.88 16.99
N ASP A 228 11.26 8.37 16.17
CA ASP A 228 10.38 7.24 16.48
C ASP A 228 10.81 5.92 15.79
N VAL A 229 12.09 5.74 15.43
CA VAL A 229 12.54 4.56 14.65
C VAL A 229 12.16 3.25 15.36
N ALA A 230 12.40 3.15 16.67
CA ALA A 230 12.05 1.95 17.44
C ALA A 230 10.54 1.70 17.52
N ASP A 231 9.75 2.77 17.57
CA ASP A 231 8.28 2.71 17.59
C ASP A 231 7.74 2.29 16.22
N LEU A 232 8.30 2.83 15.13
CA LEU A 232 8.01 2.40 13.76
C LEU A 232 8.40 0.93 13.53
N ASP A 233 9.52 0.47 14.08
CA ASP A 233 9.93 -0.94 14.00
C ASP A 233 8.96 -1.85 14.74
N MET A 234 8.50 -1.46 15.93
CA MET A 234 7.46 -2.20 16.65
C MET A 234 6.19 -2.30 15.79
N VAL A 235 5.75 -1.16 15.25
CA VAL A 235 4.59 -1.04 14.36
C VAL A 235 4.73 -1.93 13.12
N HIS A 236 5.90 -1.94 12.47
CA HIS A 236 6.23 -2.81 11.33
C HIS A 236 6.15 -4.30 11.71
N LYS A 237 6.85 -4.73 12.77
CA LYS A 237 6.89 -6.15 13.18
C LYS A 237 5.50 -6.71 13.44
N ILE A 238 4.67 -5.96 14.16
CA ILE A 238 3.30 -6.35 14.52
C ILE A 238 2.40 -6.37 13.28
N ALA A 239 2.44 -5.33 12.45
CA ALA A 239 1.61 -5.25 11.25
C ALA A 239 1.99 -6.29 10.20
N GLN A 240 3.28 -6.51 9.98
CA GLN A 240 3.79 -7.49 9.03
C GLN A 240 3.40 -8.91 9.44
N THR A 241 3.46 -9.21 10.73
CA THR A 241 3.02 -10.49 11.27
C THR A 241 1.52 -10.68 11.09
N ALA A 242 0.71 -9.72 11.53
CA ALA A 242 -0.74 -9.77 11.39
C ALA A 242 -1.17 -9.94 9.93
N HIS A 243 -0.53 -9.21 9.01
CA HIS A 243 -0.79 -9.28 7.57
C HIS A 243 -0.40 -10.65 6.99
N CYS A 244 0.77 -11.20 7.31
CA CYS A 244 1.23 -12.52 6.86
C CYS A 244 0.33 -13.67 7.35
N ILE A 245 -0.30 -13.53 8.51
CA ILE A 245 -1.21 -14.53 9.06
C ILE A 245 -2.58 -14.38 8.41
N ALA A 246 -3.11 -13.16 8.31
CA ALA A 246 -4.36 -12.86 7.60
C ALA A 246 -4.32 -13.32 6.13
N GLN A 247 -3.19 -13.15 5.46
CA GLN A 247 -2.99 -13.58 4.07
C GLN A 247 -2.72 -15.09 3.94
N GLY A 248 -2.44 -15.79 5.05
CA GLY A 248 -2.11 -17.22 5.06
C GLY A 248 -0.70 -17.57 4.54
N LYS A 249 0.09 -16.61 4.08
CA LYS A 249 1.44 -16.82 3.52
C LYS A 249 2.41 -15.73 3.95
N VAL A 250 3.70 -16.02 3.93
CA VAL A 250 4.75 -15.00 4.12
C VAL A 250 5.05 -14.38 2.75
N GLY A 251 4.63 -13.12 2.57
CA GLY A 251 4.92 -12.32 1.38
C GLY A 251 6.34 -11.77 1.37
N SER A 252 6.62 -10.84 0.45
CA SER A 252 7.85 -10.04 0.45
C SER A 252 7.88 -9.02 1.60
N GLY A 253 6.72 -8.50 2.02
CA GLY A 253 6.58 -7.50 3.07
C GLY A 253 6.86 -6.05 2.66
N PHE A 254 7.17 -5.80 1.39
CA PHE A 254 7.46 -4.44 0.90
C PHE A 254 6.26 -3.50 1.03
N ASP A 255 5.04 -4.05 0.95
CA ASP A 255 3.78 -3.30 1.02
C ASP A 255 3.48 -2.82 2.43
N VAL A 256 3.68 -3.68 3.43
CA VAL A 256 3.59 -3.27 4.85
C VAL A 256 4.76 -2.36 5.21
N SER A 257 5.99 -2.70 4.80
CA SER A 257 7.17 -1.89 5.11
C SER A 257 7.05 -0.46 4.54
N SER A 258 6.63 -0.29 3.28
CA SER A 258 6.42 1.06 2.72
C SER A 258 5.26 1.81 3.36
N ALA A 259 4.22 1.12 3.84
CA ALA A 259 3.16 1.73 4.63
C ALA A 259 3.66 2.25 6.00
N VAL A 260 4.73 1.66 6.56
CA VAL A 260 5.36 2.13 7.81
C VAL A 260 6.34 3.27 7.52
N TYR A 261 7.31 3.04 6.64
CA TYR A 261 8.49 3.88 6.50
C TYR A 261 8.38 4.90 5.36
N GLY A 262 7.46 4.70 4.41
CA GLY A 262 7.30 5.54 3.22
C GLY A 262 8.06 5.00 2.01
N SER A 263 8.37 5.89 1.06
CA SER A 263 9.12 5.55 -0.15
C SER A 263 10.52 5.06 0.22
N GLN A 264 10.93 3.95 -0.41
CA GLN A 264 12.14 3.26 -0.01
C GLN A 264 12.63 2.30 -1.10
N ARG A 265 13.92 1.99 -1.03
CA ARG A 265 14.47 0.76 -1.58
C ARG A 265 14.36 -0.32 -0.49
N TYR A 266 13.78 -1.47 -0.84
CA TYR A 266 13.47 -2.53 0.11
C TYR A 266 14.05 -3.88 -0.32
N VAL A 267 14.67 -4.59 0.62
CA VAL A 267 14.99 -6.03 0.53
C VAL A 267 14.22 -6.77 1.61
N ARG A 268 13.53 -7.84 1.24
CA ARG A 268 12.71 -8.62 2.17
C ARG A 268 13.49 -9.23 3.32
N PHE A 269 12.83 -9.38 4.46
CA PHE A 269 13.32 -10.20 5.58
C PHE A 269 13.35 -11.70 5.23
N SER A 270 14.11 -12.43 6.02
CA SER A 270 14.18 -13.88 6.07
C SER A 270 12.90 -14.46 6.70
N PRO A 271 12.11 -15.29 5.99
CA PRO A 271 10.79 -15.77 6.45
C PRO A 271 10.78 -16.44 7.82
N GLU A 272 11.93 -16.94 8.26
CA GLU A 272 12.17 -17.66 9.50
C GLU A 272 11.73 -16.85 10.73
N VAL A 273 11.85 -15.51 10.66
CA VAL A 273 11.46 -14.60 11.75
C VAL A 273 9.95 -14.62 12.03
N ILE A 274 9.13 -15.01 11.06
CA ILE A 274 7.67 -15.17 11.21
C ILE A 274 7.30 -16.66 11.28
N SER A 275 8.04 -17.55 10.61
CA SER A 275 7.67 -18.97 10.56
C SER A 275 7.78 -19.69 11.90
N SER A 276 8.57 -19.18 12.86
CA SER A 276 8.56 -19.67 14.25
C SER A 276 7.16 -19.62 14.88
N THR A 277 6.30 -18.69 14.45
CA THR A 277 4.89 -18.60 14.88
C THR A 277 3.91 -19.44 14.06
N LYS A 278 4.37 -20.04 12.96
CA LYS A 278 3.58 -20.95 12.10
C LYS A 278 3.97 -22.43 12.26
N VAL A 279 4.84 -22.79 13.22
CA VAL A 279 5.21 -24.19 13.45
C VAL A 279 3.95 -24.97 13.82
N ALA A 280 3.47 -25.73 12.85
CA ALA A 280 2.42 -26.72 13.01
C ALA A 280 2.80 -27.70 14.14
N ASP A 281 1.80 -28.05 14.94
CA ASP A 281 1.74 -29.15 15.91
C ASP A 281 2.21 -28.93 17.36
N ILE A 282 2.69 -27.75 17.76
CA ILE A 282 2.73 -27.37 19.19
C ILE A 282 2.16 -25.96 19.33
N ALA A 283 0.97 -25.86 19.93
CA ALA A 283 0.29 -24.59 20.16
C ALA A 283 1.07 -23.74 21.19
N VAL A 284 2.06 -22.98 20.72
CA VAL A 284 2.72 -21.95 21.52
C VAL A 284 1.68 -20.89 21.84
N PRO A 285 1.48 -20.52 23.13
CA PRO A 285 0.60 -19.42 23.49
C PRO A 285 0.99 -18.14 22.75
N LEU A 286 0.00 -17.38 22.26
CA LEU A 286 0.26 -16.14 21.50
C LEU A 286 1.20 -15.17 22.26
N SER A 287 1.18 -15.19 23.59
CA SER A 287 2.07 -14.41 24.47
C SER A 287 3.55 -14.73 24.32
N ASP A 288 3.88 -16.00 24.05
CA ASP A 288 5.26 -16.45 23.93
C ASP A 288 5.76 -16.18 22.50
N GLY A 289 4.94 -16.52 21.51
CA GLY A 289 5.24 -16.25 20.10
C GLY A 289 5.41 -14.75 19.78
N ILE A 290 4.62 -13.86 20.40
CA ILE A 290 4.76 -12.42 20.19
C ILE A 290 6.07 -11.87 20.76
N THR A 291 6.54 -12.44 21.88
CA THR A 291 7.81 -12.03 22.50
C THR A 291 8.98 -12.41 21.59
N GLU A 292 8.92 -13.58 20.95
CA GLU A 292 9.89 -14.00 19.93
C GLU A 292 9.86 -13.10 18.71
N ILE A 293 8.67 -12.72 18.20
CA ILE A 293 8.54 -11.79 17.07
C ILE A 293 9.17 -10.44 17.37
N ILE A 294 8.89 -9.87 18.54
CA ILE A 294 9.39 -8.55 18.95
C ILE A 294 10.92 -8.56 19.06
N LYS A 295 11.48 -9.62 19.66
CA LYS A 295 12.92 -9.80 19.87
C LYS A 295 13.66 -10.39 18.66
N GLY A 296 12.91 -10.89 17.67
CA GLY A 296 13.44 -11.56 16.50
C GLY A 296 14.35 -10.66 15.68
N ASN A 297 15.29 -11.28 14.97
CA ASN A 297 16.18 -10.55 14.07
C ASN A 297 15.49 -10.34 12.72
N TRP A 298 14.90 -9.15 12.53
CA TRP A 298 14.27 -8.75 11.28
C TRP A 298 15.31 -8.20 10.32
N ASP A 299 15.94 -9.07 9.55
CA ASP A 299 17.07 -8.78 8.65
C ASP A 299 16.68 -8.15 7.29
N HIS A 300 15.46 -7.59 7.17
CA HIS A 300 15.11 -6.71 6.06
C HIS A 300 16.07 -5.52 5.96
N ASP A 301 16.27 -5.04 4.74
CA ASP A 301 17.09 -3.85 4.47
C ASP A 301 16.19 -2.77 3.85
N THR A 302 16.28 -1.56 4.40
CA THR A 302 15.53 -0.40 3.94
C THR A 302 16.49 0.78 3.81
N THR A 303 16.51 1.40 2.64
CA THR A 303 17.24 2.65 2.43
C THR A 303 16.32 3.70 1.86
N GLU A 304 16.48 4.94 2.32
CA GLU A 304 15.66 6.06 1.87
C GLU A 304 15.74 6.22 0.36
N PHE A 305 14.58 6.34 -0.29
CA PHE A 305 14.46 6.57 -1.71
C PHE A 305 13.22 7.41 -1.97
N SER A 306 13.30 8.36 -2.88
CA SER A 306 12.15 9.08 -3.41
C SER A 306 12.45 9.46 -4.86
N LEU A 307 11.42 9.78 -5.64
CA LEU A 307 11.68 10.25 -7.00
C LEU A 307 12.53 11.53 -6.98
N PRO A 308 13.43 11.71 -7.97
CA PRO A 308 14.16 12.95 -8.13
C PRO A 308 13.21 14.16 -8.22
N PRO A 309 13.63 15.35 -7.77
CA PRO A 309 12.79 16.56 -7.83
C PRO A 309 12.23 16.82 -9.23
N LEU A 310 11.04 17.42 -9.32
CA LEU A 310 10.37 17.71 -10.60
C LEU A 310 10.02 16.45 -11.42
N MET A 311 9.88 15.32 -10.76
CA MET A 311 9.29 14.11 -11.34
C MET A 311 7.99 13.76 -10.61
N SER A 312 7.00 13.33 -11.37
CA SER A 312 5.66 13.02 -10.86
C SER A 312 5.25 11.61 -11.22
N LEU A 313 4.86 10.83 -10.20
CA LEU A 313 4.24 9.52 -10.38
C LEU A 313 2.78 9.69 -10.83
N LEU A 314 2.39 8.89 -11.81
CA LEU A 314 1.01 8.69 -12.24
C LEU A 314 0.66 7.21 -12.15
N LEU A 315 -0.56 6.90 -11.71
CA LEU A 315 -1.11 5.55 -11.71
C LEU A 315 -2.38 5.53 -12.55
N GLY A 316 -2.48 4.58 -13.47
CA GLY A 316 -3.59 4.40 -14.39
C GLY A 316 -4.27 3.06 -14.18
N GLU A 317 -5.60 3.08 -14.18
CA GLU A 317 -6.46 1.91 -14.16
C GLU A 317 -6.97 1.63 -15.60
N PRO A 318 -6.42 0.62 -16.29
CA PRO A 318 -6.78 0.32 -17.67
C PRO A 318 -8.17 -0.35 -17.81
N GLY A 319 -8.78 -0.82 -16.71
CA GLY A 319 -10.13 -1.40 -16.70
C GLY A 319 -10.17 -2.85 -16.21
N THR A 320 -11.14 -3.62 -16.68
CA THR A 320 -11.39 -5.02 -16.25
C THR A 320 -10.33 -6.00 -16.77
N GLY A 321 -10.13 -7.10 -16.04
CA GLY A 321 -9.24 -8.19 -16.45
C GLY A 321 -8.15 -8.56 -15.45
N GLY A 322 -8.18 -7.96 -14.25
CA GLY A 322 -7.18 -8.18 -13.20
C GLY A 322 -6.87 -9.65 -12.96
N SER A 323 -5.59 -9.99 -12.95
CA SER A 323 -5.10 -11.36 -12.81
C SER A 323 -4.80 -11.68 -11.35
N SER A 324 -5.13 -12.90 -10.92
CA SER A 324 -4.83 -13.35 -9.57
C SER A 324 -3.32 -13.39 -9.31
N THR A 325 -2.79 -12.42 -8.54
CA THR A 325 -1.37 -12.35 -8.18
C THR A 325 -0.81 -13.68 -7.63
N PRO A 326 -1.50 -14.40 -6.71
CA PRO A 326 -1.04 -15.70 -6.23
C PRO A 326 -0.87 -16.73 -7.36
N SER A 327 -1.78 -16.75 -8.34
CA SER A 327 -1.72 -17.66 -9.48
C SER A 327 -0.48 -17.38 -10.34
N MET A 328 -0.23 -16.11 -10.68
CA MET A 328 0.93 -15.72 -11.49
C MET A 328 2.26 -16.02 -10.80
N VAL A 329 2.38 -15.73 -9.49
CA VAL A 329 3.57 -16.08 -8.71
C VAL A 329 3.78 -17.60 -8.68
N GLY A 330 2.71 -18.38 -8.55
CA GLY A 330 2.77 -19.84 -8.62
C GLY A 330 3.29 -20.37 -9.96
N ALA A 331 2.82 -19.78 -11.06
CA ALA A 331 3.25 -20.14 -12.41
C ALA A 331 4.73 -19.82 -12.66
N VAL A 332 5.19 -18.62 -12.26
CA VAL A 332 6.61 -18.24 -12.36
C VAL A 332 7.50 -19.19 -11.56
N LYS A 333 7.10 -19.55 -10.33
CA LYS A 333 7.83 -20.53 -9.52
C LYS A 333 7.87 -21.92 -10.15
N LYS A 334 6.79 -22.34 -10.81
CA LYS A 334 6.75 -23.61 -11.56
C LYS A 334 7.71 -23.56 -12.74
N TRP A 335 7.74 -22.46 -13.47
CA TRP A 335 8.67 -22.24 -14.58
C TRP A 335 10.14 -22.27 -14.14
N GLN A 336 10.49 -21.56 -13.05
CA GLN A 336 11.84 -21.57 -12.49
C GLN A 336 12.33 -23.00 -12.18
N LYS A 337 11.44 -23.88 -11.70
CA LYS A 337 11.76 -25.28 -11.44
C LYS A 337 11.89 -26.11 -12.72
N SER A 338 11.10 -25.83 -13.75
CA SER A 338 11.13 -26.59 -15.01
C SER A 338 12.31 -26.21 -15.91
N ASP A 339 12.78 -24.96 -15.86
CA ASP A 339 13.91 -24.47 -16.65
C ASP A 339 14.83 -23.57 -15.80
N PRO A 340 15.67 -24.16 -14.93
CA PRO A 340 16.51 -23.41 -13.99
C PRO A 340 17.52 -22.50 -14.68
N GLN A 341 18.08 -22.92 -15.82
CA GLN A 341 19.13 -22.17 -16.50
C GLN A 341 18.57 -20.91 -17.18
N LYS A 342 17.49 -21.04 -17.94
CA LYS A 342 16.86 -19.90 -18.61
C LYS A 342 16.21 -18.94 -17.62
N SER A 343 15.61 -19.49 -16.57
CA SER A 343 15.04 -18.66 -15.51
C SER A 343 16.11 -17.87 -14.78
N LEU A 344 17.25 -18.46 -14.44
CA LEU A 344 18.37 -17.76 -13.81
C LEU A 344 18.94 -16.64 -14.69
N ASP A 345 19.12 -16.88 -16.00
CA ASP A 345 19.58 -15.83 -16.94
C ASP A 345 18.59 -14.66 -17.00
N THR A 346 17.29 -14.95 -17.15
CA THR A 346 16.23 -13.93 -17.16
C THR A 346 16.19 -13.15 -15.83
N TRP A 347 16.31 -13.86 -14.70
CA TRP A 347 16.30 -13.28 -13.36
C TRP A 347 17.49 -12.36 -13.12
N THR A 348 18.69 -12.76 -13.56
CA THR A 348 19.93 -11.99 -13.44
C THR A 348 19.82 -10.70 -14.26
N ARG A 349 19.41 -10.78 -15.52
CA ARG A 349 19.25 -9.59 -16.39
C ARG A 349 18.18 -8.63 -15.89
N LEU A 350 17.07 -9.14 -15.34
CA LEU A 350 16.05 -8.31 -14.70
C LEU A 350 16.60 -7.61 -13.45
N SER A 351 17.43 -8.30 -12.65
CA SER A 351 18.08 -7.73 -11.47
C SER A 351 19.09 -6.63 -11.84
N GLU A 352 19.87 -6.85 -12.90
CA GLU A 352 20.79 -5.85 -13.47
C GLU A 352 20.04 -4.63 -13.98
N ALA A 353 18.93 -4.81 -14.71
CA ALA A 353 18.11 -3.71 -15.20
C ALA A 353 17.44 -2.91 -14.05
N ASN A 354 16.94 -3.58 -13.02
CA ASN A 354 16.43 -2.94 -11.80
C ASN A 354 17.52 -2.08 -11.12
N SER A 355 18.73 -2.64 -10.99
CA SER A 355 19.88 -1.96 -10.38
C SER A 355 20.33 -0.76 -11.23
N ALA A 356 20.31 -0.90 -12.56
CA ALA A 356 20.61 0.19 -13.48
C ALA A 356 19.63 1.35 -13.31
N LEU A 357 18.33 1.08 -13.24
CA LEU A 357 17.33 2.14 -13.02
C LEU A 357 17.52 2.82 -11.66
N GLU A 358 17.77 2.06 -10.60
CA GLU A 358 18.08 2.61 -9.27
C GLU A 358 19.29 3.54 -9.32
N MET A 359 20.39 3.13 -9.95
CA MET A 359 21.60 3.95 -10.09
C MET A 359 21.31 5.27 -10.82
N GLN A 360 20.53 5.24 -11.91
CA GLN A 360 20.23 6.44 -12.68
C GLN A 360 19.32 7.42 -11.91
N LEU A 361 18.31 6.91 -11.19
CA LEU A 361 17.45 7.76 -10.35
C LEU A 361 18.24 8.38 -9.18
N ASN A 362 19.12 7.61 -8.53
CA ASN A 362 20.00 8.14 -7.50
C ASN A 362 20.98 9.19 -8.05
N LEU A 363 21.51 8.98 -9.26
CA LEU A 363 22.34 9.96 -9.95
C LEU A 363 21.55 11.24 -10.24
N LEU A 364 20.31 11.14 -10.72
CA LEU A 364 19.44 12.30 -10.97
C LEU A 364 19.18 13.10 -9.68
N SER A 365 18.89 12.41 -8.58
CA SER A 365 18.76 13.05 -7.25
C SER A 365 20.04 13.73 -6.78
N LYS A 366 21.21 13.14 -7.05
CA LYS A 366 22.52 13.74 -6.76
C LYS A 366 22.76 14.99 -7.61
N LEU A 367 22.52 14.92 -8.92
CA LEU A 367 22.66 16.04 -9.85
C LEU A 367 21.72 17.20 -9.48
N ALA A 368 20.49 16.91 -9.04
CA ALA A 368 19.57 17.93 -8.54
C ALA A 368 20.14 18.68 -7.33
N LYS A 369 20.80 17.97 -6.39
CA LYS A 369 21.42 18.57 -5.20
C LYS A 369 22.68 19.39 -5.54
N GLU A 370 23.52 18.89 -6.45
CA GLU A 370 24.82 19.51 -6.75
C GLU A 370 24.74 20.64 -7.78
N GLN A 371 23.81 20.55 -8.73
CA GLN A 371 23.74 21.43 -9.91
C GLN A 371 22.29 21.74 -10.31
N TRP A 372 21.52 22.27 -9.34
CA TRP A 372 20.09 22.55 -9.46
C TRP A 372 19.68 23.32 -10.72
N ASN A 373 20.39 24.39 -11.10
CA ASN A 373 20.01 25.21 -12.25
C ASN A 373 20.11 24.44 -13.58
N ALA A 374 21.18 23.67 -13.78
CA ALA A 374 21.35 22.84 -14.97
C ALA A 374 20.32 21.70 -14.97
N TYR A 375 20.13 21.05 -13.82
CA TYR A 375 19.12 20.01 -13.63
C TYR A 375 17.73 20.51 -13.99
N LYS A 376 17.24 21.57 -13.33
CA LYS A 376 15.92 22.16 -13.55
C LYS A 376 15.73 22.57 -15.01
N SER A 377 16.73 23.24 -15.60
CA SER A 377 16.67 23.65 -17.01
C SER A 377 16.49 22.45 -17.95
N VAL A 378 17.17 21.33 -17.70
CA VAL A 378 17.01 20.11 -18.51
C VAL A 378 15.63 19.48 -18.30
N ILE A 379 15.17 19.35 -17.05
CA ILE A 379 13.85 18.78 -16.77
C ILE A 379 12.74 19.60 -17.42
N ASP A 380 12.78 20.93 -17.31
CA ASP A 380 11.81 21.83 -17.92
C ASP A 380 11.81 21.69 -19.46
N SER A 381 12.98 21.71 -20.11
CA SER A 381 13.09 21.51 -21.56
C SER A 381 12.59 20.14 -22.01
N CYS A 382 13.05 19.06 -21.35
CA CYS A 382 12.68 17.69 -21.71
C CYS A 382 11.21 17.38 -21.42
N SER A 383 10.55 18.10 -20.50
CA SER A 383 9.11 17.95 -20.23
C SER A 383 8.22 18.27 -21.44
N MET A 384 8.71 19.10 -22.37
CA MET A 384 8.00 19.54 -23.57
C MET A 384 8.48 18.83 -24.84
N LEU A 385 9.35 17.83 -24.71
CA LEU A 385 9.99 17.17 -25.84
C LEU A 385 9.78 15.66 -25.77
N ARG A 386 9.70 15.05 -26.95
CA ARG A 386 9.76 13.60 -27.08
C ARG A 386 11.17 13.09 -26.76
N PRO A 387 11.30 11.85 -26.28
CA PRO A 387 12.59 11.31 -25.83
C PRO A 387 13.71 11.34 -26.87
N ASP A 388 13.39 11.16 -28.16
CA ASP A 388 14.34 11.22 -29.28
C ASP A 388 14.99 12.61 -29.44
N LYS A 389 14.36 13.65 -28.90
CA LYS A 389 14.82 15.04 -28.94
C LYS A 389 15.59 15.49 -27.71
N TRP A 390 15.65 14.67 -26.66
CA TRP A 390 16.34 15.05 -25.42
C TRP A 390 17.85 15.24 -25.61
N ILE A 391 18.46 14.47 -26.52
CA ILE A 391 19.90 14.59 -26.80
C ILE A 391 20.27 15.95 -27.39
N GLU A 392 19.34 16.62 -28.07
CA GLU A 392 19.53 17.95 -28.65
C GLU A 392 19.67 19.04 -27.56
N GLN A 393 19.28 18.73 -26.31
CA GLN A 393 19.44 19.64 -25.16
C GLN A 393 20.83 19.57 -24.52
N ALA A 394 21.73 18.70 -24.99
CA ALA A 394 23.07 18.51 -24.44
C ALA A 394 24.04 19.60 -24.92
N SER A 395 23.82 20.85 -24.48
CA SER A 395 24.64 22.00 -24.88
C SER A 395 25.85 22.26 -23.98
N GLU A 396 25.82 21.77 -22.73
CA GLU A 396 26.87 21.97 -21.73
C GLU A 396 27.15 20.66 -20.98
N PRO A 397 28.37 20.42 -20.47
CA PRO A 397 28.73 19.16 -19.80
C PRO A 397 27.80 18.77 -18.64
N ASN A 398 27.36 19.78 -17.87
CA ASN A 398 26.44 19.62 -16.75
C ASN A 398 25.04 19.16 -17.21
N LYS A 399 24.55 19.73 -18.32
CA LYS A 399 23.26 19.34 -18.92
C LYS A 399 23.36 17.96 -19.57
N GLU A 400 24.49 17.67 -20.22
CA GLU A 400 24.77 16.37 -20.82
C GLU A 400 24.73 15.24 -19.78
N ALA A 401 25.26 15.46 -18.57
CA ALA A 401 25.19 14.47 -17.49
C ALA A 401 23.74 14.15 -17.07
N VAL A 402 22.89 15.16 -16.95
CA VAL A 402 21.46 14.99 -16.61
C VAL A 402 20.74 14.24 -17.73
N ILE A 403 20.97 14.62 -18.99
CA ILE A 403 20.36 13.97 -20.17
C ILE A 403 20.78 12.50 -20.28
N LYS A 404 22.07 12.20 -20.10
CA LYS A 404 22.58 10.82 -20.07
C LYS A 404 21.90 10.00 -18.98
N ALA A 405 21.70 10.58 -17.79
CA ALA A 405 21.01 9.89 -16.71
C ALA A 405 19.51 9.64 -17.01
N LEU A 406 18.82 10.61 -17.62
CA LEU A 406 17.43 10.45 -18.07
C LEU A 406 17.30 9.35 -19.13
N LEU A 407 18.17 9.35 -20.15
CA LEU A 407 18.17 8.32 -21.19
C LEU A 407 18.52 6.94 -20.61
N GLY A 408 19.53 6.86 -19.74
CA GLY A 408 19.88 5.63 -19.05
C GLY A 408 18.75 5.07 -18.19
N ALA A 409 17.99 5.92 -17.50
CA ALA A 409 16.81 5.49 -16.74
C ALA A 409 15.73 4.94 -17.68
N LYS A 410 15.51 5.59 -18.82
CA LYS A 410 14.55 5.14 -19.83
C LYS A 410 14.93 3.77 -20.42
N GLU A 411 16.20 3.59 -20.79
CA GLU A 411 16.73 2.33 -21.29
C GLU A 411 16.61 1.20 -20.26
N ALA A 412 16.94 1.48 -19.00
CA ALA A 412 16.80 0.51 -17.92
C ALA A 412 15.33 0.08 -17.73
N MET A 413 14.38 1.01 -17.78
CA MET A 413 12.95 0.70 -17.70
C MET A 413 12.45 -0.16 -18.86
N LEU A 414 12.92 0.11 -20.09
CA LEU A 414 12.61 -0.74 -21.25
C LEU A 414 13.17 -2.16 -21.07
N GLY A 415 14.38 -2.29 -20.51
CA GLY A 415 14.98 -3.57 -20.14
C GLY A 415 14.16 -4.33 -19.08
N ILE A 416 13.72 -3.64 -18.03
CA ILE A 416 12.85 -4.22 -16.99
C ILE A 416 11.57 -4.77 -17.62
N ARG A 417 10.86 -3.97 -18.43
CA ARG A 417 9.63 -4.40 -19.11
C ARG A 417 9.86 -5.59 -20.01
N TYR A 418 10.92 -5.55 -20.80
CA TYR A 418 11.29 -6.66 -21.70
C TYR A 418 11.50 -7.96 -20.92
N HIS A 419 12.28 -7.94 -19.83
CA HIS A 419 12.53 -9.14 -19.03
C HIS A 419 11.30 -9.61 -18.24
N MET A 420 10.44 -8.70 -17.79
CA MET A 420 9.14 -9.06 -17.19
C MET A 420 8.21 -9.75 -18.20
N ARG A 421 8.18 -9.30 -19.45
CA ARG A 421 7.43 -9.96 -20.54
C ARG A 421 7.96 -11.35 -20.84
N LEU A 422 9.27 -11.49 -21.02
CA LEU A 422 9.91 -12.80 -21.26
C LEU A 422 9.61 -13.80 -20.13
N MET A 423 9.65 -13.33 -18.88
CA MET A 423 9.27 -14.15 -17.72
C MET A 423 7.79 -14.56 -17.80
N GLY A 424 6.89 -13.66 -18.16
CA GLY A 424 5.47 -13.94 -18.34
C GLY A 424 5.20 -14.97 -19.43
N GLU A 425 5.79 -14.78 -20.62
CA GLU A 425 5.70 -15.71 -21.74
C GLU A 425 6.22 -17.10 -21.37
N ALA A 426 7.38 -17.18 -20.73
CA ALA A 426 7.98 -18.45 -20.35
C ALA A 426 7.21 -19.17 -19.24
N ALA A 427 6.55 -18.42 -18.35
CA ALA A 427 5.69 -18.96 -17.30
C ALA A 427 4.23 -19.18 -17.73
N GLY A 428 3.86 -18.78 -18.95
CA GLY A 428 2.49 -18.88 -19.47
C GLY A 428 1.49 -18.00 -18.73
N VAL A 429 1.90 -16.83 -18.26
CA VAL A 429 1.05 -15.88 -17.52
C VAL A 429 1.19 -14.44 -18.04
N PRO A 430 0.11 -13.64 -18.05
CA PRO A 430 0.11 -12.32 -18.66
C PRO A 430 0.71 -11.26 -17.74
N ILE A 431 2.02 -11.25 -17.49
CA ILE A 431 2.66 -10.25 -16.61
C ILE A 431 2.52 -8.84 -17.18
N GLU A 432 2.97 -8.63 -18.41
CA GLU A 432 2.67 -7.43 -19.21
C GLU A 432 2.12 -7.95 -20.56
N PRO A 433 0.79 -8.16 -20.66
CA PRO A 433 0.14 -8.66 -21.87
C PRO A 433 0.15 -7.62 -22.99
N GLU A 434 -0.03 -8.09 -24.22
CA GLU A 434 0.05 -7.28 -25.45
C GLU A 434 -0.71 -5.93 -25.38
N PRO A 435 -1.97 -5.84 -24.91
CA PRO A 435 -2.66 -4.54 -24.80
C PRO A 435 -1.97 -3.57 -23.83
N GLN A 436 -1.42 -4.07 -22.71
CA GLN A 436 -0.65 -3.24 -21.79
C GLN A 436 0.69 -2.84 -22.40
N THR A 437 1.35 -3.74 -23.15
CA THR A 437 2.57 -3.42 -23.87
C THR A 437 2.36 -2.27 -24.86
N GLN A 438 1.32 -2.33 -25.69
CA GLN A 438 0.99 -1.28 -26.65
C GLN A 438 0.69 0.06 -25.96
N LEU A 439 -0.09 0.05 -24.88
CA LEU A 439 -0.39 1.23 -24.07
C LEU A 439 0.90 1.85 -23.47
N LEU A 440 1.76 1.03 -22.89
CA LEU A 440 2.97 1.48 -22.22
C LEU A 440 4.04 1.95 -23.22
N ASP A 441 4.12 1.35 -24.40
CA ASP A 441 5.00 1.80 -25.49
C ASP A 441 4.54 3.15 -26.05
N ALA A 442 3.23 3.33 -26.23
CA ALA A 442 2.67 4.63 -26.59
C ALA A 442 2.95 5.68 -25.50
N THR A 443 2.75 5.33 -24.23
CA THR A 443 3.00 6.20 -23.08
C THR A 443 4.46 6.62 -22.99
N MET A 444 5.41 5.68 -23.14
CA MET A 444 6.85 5.96 -23.13
C MET A 444 7.29 6.92 -24.25
N ASN A 445 6.53 7.02 -25.33
CA ASN A 445 6.84 7.87 -26.48
C ASN A 445 6.23 9.28 -26.41
N LEU A 446 5.46 9.58 -25.36
CA LEU A 446 4.89 10.90 -25.11
C LEU A 446 5.96 11.89 -24.63
N GLU A 447 5.66 13.17 -24.82
CA GLU A 447 6.48 14.28 -24.33
C GLU A 447 6.59 14.26 -22.81
N GLY A 448 7.80 14.43 -22.29
CA GLY A 448 8.06 14.49 -20.86
C GLY A 448 7.91 13.17 -20.09
N VAL A 449 7.66 12.03 -20.74
CA VAL A 449 7.58 10.73 -20.06
C VAL A 449 8.97 10.10 -19.92
N LEU A 450 9.40 9.91 -18.68
CA LEU A 450 10.64 9.23 -18.33
C LEU A 450 10.45 7.71 -18.27
N LEU A 451 9.49 7.26 -17.45
CA LEU A 451 9.24 5.84 -17.20
C LEU A 451 7.76 5.53 -17.44
N ALA A 452 7.47 4.32 -17.90
CA ALA A 452 6.15 3.71 -17.79
C ALA A 452 6.32 2.20 -17.64
N GLY A 453 5.43 1.54 -16.92
CA GLY A 453 5.49 0.10 -16.70
C GLY A 453 4.27 -0.45 -15.99
N VAL A 454 4.28 -1.77 -15.75
CA VAL A 454 3.32 -2.43 -14.85
C VAL A 454 3.89 -2.44 -13.43
N PRO A 455 3.13 -2.02 -12.40
CA PRO A 455 3.59 -2.08 -11.03
C PRO A 455 3.41 -3.49 -10.45
N GLY A 456 4.38 -3.92 -9.64
CA GLY A 456 4.31 -5.19 -8.91
C GLY A 456 4.24 -6.44 -9.80
N ALA A 457 3.12 -7.17 -9.73
CA ALA A 457 2.97 -8.43 -10.45
C ALA A 457 2.43 -8.26 -11.88
N GLY A 458 1.88 -7.10 -12.23
CA GLY A 458 1.23 -6.87 -13.52
C GLY A 458 -0.08 -7.63 -13.68
N GLY A 459 -0.46 -8.00 -14.91
CA GLY A 459 -1.66 -8.79 -15.18
C GLY A 459 -2.95 -8.01 -15.24
N PHE A 460 -2.98 -6.93 -16.05
CA PHE A 460 -4.14 -6.06 -16.30
C PHE A 460 -4.59 -5.18 -15.12
N ASP A 461 -3.95 -5.28 -13.94
CA ASP A 461 -4.34 -4.51 -12.75
C ASP A 461 -4.19 -2.99 -12.93
N ALA A 462 -2.95 -2.51 -12.97
CA ALA A 462 -2.63 -1.09 -13.09
C ALA A 462 -1.44 -0.88 -14.00
N VAL A 463 -1.26 0.36 -14.45
CA VAL A 463 -0.05 0.84 -15.13
C VAL A 463 0.45 2.08 -14.40
N PHE A 464 1.76 2.35 -14.43
CA PHE A 464 2.31 3.58 -13.89
C PHE A 464 3.09 4.34 -14.96
N ALA A 465 3.24 5.65 -14.76
CA ALA A 465 4.18 6.48 -15.48
C ALA A 465 4.90 7.44 -14.53
N VAL A 466 6.12 7.84 -14.90
CA VAL A 466 6.86 8.93 -14.25
C VAL A 466 7.13 10.01 -15.28
N THR A 467 6.62 11.21 -15.00
CA THR A 467 6.67 12.36 -15.91
C THR A 467 7.61 13.45 -15.38
N LEU A 468 8.18 14.21 -16.30
CA LEU A 468 9.07 15.34 -16.02
C LEU A 468 8.29 16.66 -15.95
N GLY A 469 8.57 17.51 -14.98
CA GLY A 469 7.91 18.80 -14.82
C GLY A 469 6.38 18.68 -14.79
N ASP A 470 5.70 19.56 -15.54
CA ASP A 470 4.24 19.63 -15.59
C ASP A 470 3.60 18.77 -16.70
N SER A 471 4.36 17.82 -17.28
CA SER A 471 3.91 17.00 -18.43
C SER A 471 2.86 15.93 -18.09
N SER A 472 2.48 15.78 -16.82
CA SER A 472 1.47 14.80 -16.39
C SER A 472 0.12 14.96 -17.10
N SER A 473 -0.25 16.18 -17.47
CA SER A 473 -1.50 16.46 -18.18
C SER A 473 -1.56 15.84 -19.59
N ASN A 474 -0.42 15.63 -20.24
CA ASN A 474 -0.35 14.99 -21.55
C ASN A 474 -0.67 13.49 -21.44
N VAL A 475 -0.09 12.83 -20.42
CA VAL A 475 -0.33 11.41 -20.15
C VAL A 475 -1.79 11.15 -19.80
N THR A 476 -2.36 11.93 -18.89
CA THR A 476 -3.77 11.77 -18.45
C THR A 476 -4.76 11.92 -19.60
N LYS A 477 -4.54 12.87 -20.53
CA LYS A 477 -5.36 13.02 -21.74
C LYS A 477 -5.28 11.81 -22.66
N VAL A 478 -4.06 11.31 -22.94
CA VAL A 478 -3.86 10.15 -23.80
C VAL A 478 -4.46 8.90 -23.17
N TRP A 479 -4.20 8.66 -21.89
CA TRP A 479 -4.80 7.56 -21.12
C TRP A 479 -6.32 7.61 -21.17
N SER A 480 -6.93 8.77 -20.94
CA SER A 480 -8.39 8.92 -21.03
C SER A 480 -8.94 8.55 -22.42
N SER A 481 -8.25 8.96 -23.50
CA SER A 481 -8.63 8.60 -24.88
C SER A 481 -8.50 7.09 -25.17
N LEU A 482 -7.67 6.38 -24.41
CA LEU A 482 -7.46 4.95 -24.49
C LEU A 482 -8.25 4.19 -23.40
N ASN A 483 -9.26 4.83 -22.80
CA ASN A 483 -10.10 4.27 -21.74
C ASN A 483 -9.33 3.86 -20.48
N VAL A 484 -8.19 4.49 -20.19
CA VAL A 484 -7.41 4.30 -18.96
C VAL A 484 -7.73 5.45 -18.01
N LEU A 485 -8.27 5.14 -16.83
CA LEU A 485 -8.56 6.15 -15.81
C LEU A 485 -7.28 6.47 -15.03
N ALA A 486 -6.75 7.68 -15.20
CA ALA A 486 -5.69 8.18 -14.33
C ALA A 486 -6.24 8.49 -12.92
N LEU A 487 -5.63 7.90 -11.90
CA LEU A 487 -5.99 8.10 -10.50
C LEU A 487 -5.39 9.40 -9.94
N LEU A 488 -5.92 9.90 -8.81
CA LEU A 488 -5.43 11.12 -8.15
C LEU A 488 -4.23 10.83 -7.22
N VAL A 489 -3.39 9.90 -7.67
CA VAL A 489 -2.27 9.35 -6.94
C VAL A 489 -0.98 10.03 -7.38
N LYS A 490 -0.19 10.47 -6.41
CA LYS A 490 1.18 10.94 -6.55
C LYS A 490 2.05 10.31 -5.47
N GLU A 491 3.37 10.37 -5.67
CA GLU A 491 4.29 9.99 -4.60
C GLU A 491 4.08 10.92 -3.38
N ASP A 492 4.04 10.30 -2.20
CA ASP A 492 4.21 10.95 -0.91
C ASP A 492 5.12 10.05 -0.09
N PRO A 493 6.39 10.45 0.17
CA PRO A 493 7.36 9.60 0.85
C PRO A 493 7.10 9.45 2.36
N CYS A 494 5.99 9.96 2.88
CA CYS A 494 5.60 9.82 4.27
C CYS A 494 4.90 8.49 4.54
N GLY A 495 5.49 7.68 5.43
CA GLY A 495 4.88 6.46 5.94
C GLY A 495 3.71 6.71 6.89
N VAL A 496 3.52 5.82 7.87
CA VAL A 496 2.43 5.91 8.84
C VAL A 496 2.59 7.14 9.74
N CYS A 497 1.48 7.82 10.06
CA CYS A 497 1.49 8.98 10.94
C CYS A 497 0.18 9.13 11.72
N LEU A 498 0.22 9.93 12.79
CA LEU A 498 -0.99 10.37 13.47
C LEU A 498 -1.65 11.54 12.75
N GLU A 499 -2.97 11.47 12.70
CA GLU A 499 -3.84 12.52 12.16
C GLU A 499 -4.47 13.34 13.28
N LYS A 500 -4.78 14.60 13.00
CA LYS A 500 -5.31 15.52 14.00
C LYS A 500 -6.76 15.23 14.40
N ALA A 501 -7.55 14.67 13.49
CA ALA A 501 -8.97 14.41 13.64
C ALA A 501 -9.46 13.43 12.58
N ASP A 502 -10.72 12.99 12.70
CA ASP A 502 -11.41 12.21 11.67
C ASP A 502 -11.33 12.91 10.30
N PRO A 503 -10.78 12.25 9.27
CA PRO A 503 -10.54 12.88 7.97
C PRO A 503 -11.82 13.31 7.24
N ARG A 504 -13.00 12.77 7.62
CA ARG A 504 -14.29 13.20 7.07
C ARG A 504 -14.69 14.61 7.49
N THR A 505 -14.10 15.12 8.58
CA THR A 505 -14.40 16.46 9.11
C THR A 505 -13.53 17.57 8.49
N ASN A 506 -12.50 17.22 7.71
CA ASN A 506 -11.60 18.17 7.05
C ASN A 506 -12.31 19.07 6.01
N GLY A 507 -13.35 18.54 5.35
CA GLY A 507 -14.19 19.33 4.44
C GLY A 507 -15.11 20.33 5.16
N ILE A 508 -15.47 20.05 6.41
CA ILE A 508 -16.35 20.91 7.21
C ILE A 508 -15.55 22.07 7.81
N THR A 509 -14.34 21.81 8.29
CA THR A 509 -13.46 22.84 8.89
C THR A 509 -12.99 23.88 7.88
N SER A 510 -12.74 23.49 6.63
CA SER A 510 -12.39 24.42 5.53
C SER A 510 -13.57 25.29 5.07
N ALA A 511 -14.79 24.74 5.10
CA ALA A 511 -16.03 25.48 4.84
C ALA A 511 -16.43 26.42 5.99
N VAL A 512 -16.12 26.05 7.25
CA VAL A 512 -16.37 26.90 8.42
C VAL A 512 -15.30 28.02 8.54
N SER A 513 -14.04 27.77 8.18
CA SER A 513 -13.01 28.82 8.16
C SER A 513 -13.20 29.88 7.07
N SER A 514 -14.03 29.60 6.06
CA SER A 514 -14.40 30.55 4.99
C SER A 514 -15.63 31.39 5.33
N ILE A 515 -16.29 31.13 6.47
CA ILE A 515 -17.34 31.99 7.02
C ILE A 515 -16.64 32.97 7.99
N HIS A 516 -16.08 34.05 7.45
CA HIS A 516 -15.89 35.25 8.26
C HIS A 516 -17.27 35.81 8.59
N ILE A 517 -17.59 35.85 9.88
CA ILE A 517 -18.70 36.61 10.43
C ILE A 517 -18.35 38.09 10.24
N GLU A 518 -19.10 38.80 9.40
CA GLU A 518 -19.11 40.27 9.37
C GLU A 518 -19.66 40.86 10.67
#